data_AF-A0AAE9YBB4-F1
#
_entry.id   AF-A0AAE9YBB4-F1
#
_cell.length_a   1.000
_cell.length_b   1.000
_cell.length_c   1.000
_cell.angle_alpha   90.00
_cell.angle_beta   90.00
_cell.angle_gamma   90.00
#
_symmetry.space_group_name_H-M   'P 1'
#
loop_
_entity.id
_entity.type
_entity.pdbx_description
1 polymer ?
#
loop_
_entity_poly.entity_id
_entity_poly.type
_entity_poly.pdbx_seq_one_letter_code
_entity_poly.pdbx_strand_id
1 'polypeptide(L)'
;MRTRRASAGMVLPGGLLAGHLLGVGVASRLGSTAVFTWGSGPIKILACAGIPLAMAALLVSFERGRRARPTVASAPLMVVQQVAAFLLVDLIERLLAGLTPADALRDPWFWWAAAVQVLVAVGLWLVLRSAGALGRRVAARTRRVPGAPSAPVLPAAGQVVPAFAVALSSLSRRGPPSGSVQLA
;
A
#
# COMPACT_ATOMS: atom_id res chain seq x y z
N MET A 1 -0.83 13.79 0.34
CA MET A 1 -1.66 12.79 1.07
C MET A 1 -2.46 11.82 0.19
N ARG A 2 -2.94 12.20 -1.01
CA ARG A 2 -3.86 11.38 -1.84
C ARG A 2 -3.34 9.96 -2.19
N THR A 3 -2.04 9.79 -2.43
CA THR A 3 -1.46 8.51 -2.90
C THR A 3 -1.40 7.41 -1.83
N ARG A 4 -1.40 7.76 -0.54
CA ARG A 4 -1.40 6.78 0.57
C ARG A 4 -2.79 6.16 0.77
N ARG A 5 -3.87 6.94 0.58
CA ARG A 5 -5.25 6.48 0.71
C ARG A 5 -5.64 5.48 -0.38
N ALA A 6 -5.18 5.70 -1.62
CA ALA A 6 -5.48 4.81 -2.75
C ALA A 6 -4.96 3.38 -2.56
N SER A 7 -3.75 3.22 -2.00
CA SER A 7 -3.16 1.90 -1.73
C SER A 7 -3.88 1.12 -0.62
N ALA A 8 -4.47 1.80 0.36
CA ALA A 8 -5.24 1.13 1.40
C ALA A 8 -6.60 0.62 0.89
N GLY A 9 -7.26 1.39 0.02
CA GLY A 9 -8.52 1.00 -0.62
C GLY A 9 -8.40 -0.27 -1.48
N MET A 10 -7.26 -0.51 -2.12
CA MET A 10 -7.02 -1.70 -2.94
C MET A 10 -6.84 -2.98 -2.12
N VAL A 11 -6.40 -2.89 -0.87
CA VAL A 11 -6.09 -4.08 -0.04
C VAL A 11 -7.29 -4.49 0.80
N LEU A 12 -8.21 -3.57 1.05
CA LEU A 12 -9.38 -3.76 1.90
C LEU A 12 -10.20 -5.00 1.50
N PRO A 13 -10.66 -5.14 0.23
CA PRO A 13 -11.52 -6.26 -0.13
C PRO A 13 -10.82 -7.62 -0.03
N GLY A 14 -9.53 -7.70 -0.39
CA GLY A 14 -8.74 -8.93 -0.26
C GLY A 14 -8.50 -9.32 1.20
N GLY A 15 -8.29 -8.35 2.09
CA GLY A 15 -8.15 -8.62 3.52
C GLY A 15 -9.43 -8.99 4.24
N LEU A 16 -10.57 -8.43 3.83
CA LEU A 16 -11.88 -8.84 4.33
C LEU A 16 -12.17 -10.29 3.94
N LEU A 17 -11.94 -10.65 2.66
CA LEU A 17 -12.10 -12.03 2.20
C LEU A 17 -11.22 -13.01 2.98
N ALA A 18 -9.92 -12.70 3.13
CA ALA A 18 -8.99 -13.57 3.83
C ALA A 18 -9.37 -13.74 5.32
N GLY A 19 -9.72 -12.64 6.00
CA GLY A 19 -10.15 -12.69 7.39
C GLY A 19 -11.44 -13.47 7.58
N HIS A 20 -12.42 -13.30 6.70
CA HIS A 20 -13.67 -14.02 6.74
C HIS A 20 -13.47 -15.54 6.54
N LEU A 21 -12.70 -15.95 5.53
CA LEU A 21 -12.37 -17.37 5.28
C LEU A 21 -11.62 -18.00 6.46
N LEU A 22 -10.64 -17.28 7.03
CA LEU A 22 -9.89 -17.77 8.17
C LEU A 22 -10.73 -17.84 9.44
N GLY A 23 -11.55 -16.82 9.71
CA GLY A 23 -12.45 -16.80 10.86
C GLY A 23 -13.40 -17.99 10.87
N VAL A 24 -13.88 -18.37 9.70
CA VAL A 24 -14.79 -19.52 9.53
C VAL A 24 -14.06 -20.85 9.65
N GLY A 25 -12.84 -20.94 9.11
CA GLY A 25 -11.98 -22.09 9.33
C GLY A 25 -11.65 -22.31 10.81
N VAL A 26 -11.45 -21.23 11.57
CA VAL A 26 -11.20 -21.28 13.01
C VAL A 26 -12.48 -21.66 13.77
N ALA A 27 -13.61 -21.00 13.47
CA ALA A 27 -14.89 -21.26 14.13
C ALA A 27 -15.36 -22.72 13.93
N SER A 28 -15.22 -23.25 12.72
CA SER A 28 -15.57 -24.64 12.40
C SER A 28 -14.71 -25.66 13.16
N ARG A 29 -13.41 -25.43 13.30
CA ARG A 29 -12.52 -26.29 14.11
C ARG A 29 -12.82 -26.25 15.61
N LEU A 30 -13.41 -25.16 16.09
CA LEU A 30 -13.76 -24.98 17.50
C LEU A 30 -15.21 -25.38 17.79
N GLY A 31 -15.89 -26.05 16.86
CA GLY A 31 -17.24 -26.58 17.06
C GLY A 31 -18.37 -25.54 17.01
N SER A 32 -18.08 -24.33 16.54
CA SER A 32 -19.11 -23.30 16.36
C SER A 32 -19.95 -23.61 15.11
N THR A 33 -21.27 -23.58 15.26
CA THR A 33 -22.21 -23.50 14.14
C THR A 33 -22.21 -22.05 13.62
N ALA A 34 -21.06 -21.60 13.11
CA ALA A 34 -20.99 -20.31 12.44
C ALA A 34 -22.07 -20.30 11.35
N VAL A 35 -22.91 -19.26 11.34
CA VAL A 35 -23.97 -19.05 10.34
C VAL A 35 -23.28 -18.73 9.02
N PHE A 36 -22.70 -19.75 8.41
CA PHE A 36 -21.90 -19.62 7.21
C PHE A 36 -22.75 -20.01 6.01
N THR A 37 -23.16 -19.01 5.23
CA THR A 37 -23.80 -19.26 3.95
C THR A 37 -22.72 -19.31 2.85
N TRP A 38 -22.05 -20.47 2.71
CA TRP A 38 -21.25 -20.80 1.51
C TRP A 38 -22.19 -20.71 0.31
N GLY A 39 -22.17 -19.58 -0.40
CA GLY A 39 -23.03 -19.36 -1.56
C GLY A 39 -23.86 -18.08 -1.56
N SER A 40 -23.86 -17.30 -0.48
CA SER A 40 -24.45 -15.96 -0.53
C SER A 40 -23.67 -15.08 -1.52
N GLY A 41 -24.39 -14.31 -2.35
CA GLY A 41 -23.81 -13.42 -3.37
C GLY A 41 -22.63 -12.54 -2.91
N PRO A 42 -22.60 -12.02 -1.66
CA PRO A 42 -21.52 -11.14 -1.19
C PRO A 42 -20.12 -11.76 -1.21
N ILE A 43 -19.93 -13.03 -0.80
CA ILE A 43 -18.60 -13.66 -0.75
C ILE A 43 -18.03 -13.85 -2.16
N LYS A 44 -18.86 -14.22 -3.13
CA LYS A 44 -18.43 -14.34 -4.54
C LYS A 44 -17.99 -13.00 -5.09
N ILE A 45 -18.74 -11.93 -4.82
CA ILE A 45 -18.38 -10.57 -5.24
C ILE A 45 -17.05 -10.15 -4.58
N LEU A 46 -16.90 -10.43 -3.28
CA LEU A 46 -15.69 -10.10 -2.53
C LEU A 46 -14.46 -10.87 -3.03
N ALA A 47 -14.63 -12.13 -3.47
CA ALA A 47 -13.57 -12.90 -4.11
C ALA A 47 -13.20 -12.35 -5.49
N CYS A 48 -14.20 -12.11 -6.34
CA CYS A 48 -14.00 -11.58 -7.70
C CYS A 48 -13.33 -10.21 -7.71
N ALA A 49 -13.66 -9.32 -6.77
CA ALA A 49 -13.05 -8.00 -6.67
C ALA A 49 -11.76 -8.01 -5.82
N GLY A 50 -11.73 -8.78 -4.74
CA GLY A 50 -10.66 -8.75 -3.75
C GLY A 50 -9.35 -9.34 -4.24
N ILE A 51 -9.39 -10.44 -5.00
CA ILE A 51 -8.17 -11.06 -5.53
C ILE A 51 -7.46 -10.13 -6.52
N PRO A 52 -8.11 -9.58 -7.57
CA PRO A 52 -7.47 -8.65 -8.48
C PRO A 52 -6.94 -7.39 -7.79
N LEU A 53 -7.68 -6.84 -6.84
CA LEU A 53 -7.27 -5.63 -6.12
C LEU A 53 -6.07 -5.89 -5.20
N ALA A 54 -6.01 -7.04 -4.53
CA ALA A 54 -4.84 -7.45 -3.74
C ALA A 54 -3.60 -7.62 -4.63
N MET A 55 -3.76 -8.25 -5.79
CA MET A 55 -2.69 -8.38 -6.79
C MET A 55 -2.22 -7.01 -7.30
N ALA A 56 -3.15 -6.11 -7.61
CA ALA A 56 -2.82 -4.74 -8.01
C ALA A 56 -2.05 -4.00 -6.91
N ALA A 57 -2.44 -4.15 -5.64
CA ALA A 57 -1.75 -3.54 -4.50
C ALA A 57 -0.32 -4.05 -4.33
N LEU A 58 -0.09 -5.35 -4.57
CA LEU A 58 1.25 -5.96 -4.58
C LEU A 58 2.12 -5.36 -5.69
N LEU A 59 1.61 -5.32 -6.91
CA LEU A 59 2.32 -4.75 -8.07
C LEU A 59 2.65 -3.27 -7.85
N VAL A 60 1.69 -2.48 -7.36
CA VAL A 60 1.90 -1.07 -7.03
C VAL A 60 2.96 -0.91 -5.94
N SER A 61 2.94 -1.75 -4.91
CA SER A 61 3.93 -1.71 -3.82
C SER A 61 5.33 -2.05 -4.32
N PHE A 62 5.45 -3.08 -5.16
CA PHE A 62 6.70 -3.47 -5.82
C PHE A 62 7.24 -2.33 -6.71
N GLU A 63 6.40 -1.76 -7.57
CA GLU A 63 6.80 -0.69 -8.49
C GLU A 63 7.18 0.60 -7.76
N ARG A 64 6.46 0.95 -6.68
CA ARG A 64 6.85 2.04 -5.77
C ARG A 64 8.22 1.77 -5.15
N GLY A 65 8.49 0.52 -4.77
CA GLY A 65 9.80 0.07 -4.30
C GLY A 65 10.89 0.30 -5.34
N ARG A 66 10.67 -0.11 -6.59
CA ARG A 66 11.62 0.12 -7.70
C ARG A 66 11.93 1.59 -7.93
N ARG A 67 10.91 2.45 -7.80
CA ARG A 67 11.02 3.90 -7.97
C ARG A 67 11.51 4.66 -6.73
N ALA A 68 11.91 3.95 -5.66
CA ALA A 68 12.29 4.54 -4.37
C ALA A 68 11.21 5.49 -3.78
N ARG A 69 9.92 5.20 -4.05
CA ARG A 69 8.78 5.96 -3.52
C ARG A 69 8.26 5.31 -2.24
N PRO A 70 7.56 6.06 -1.37
CA PRO A 70 6.85 5.48 -0.23
C PRO A 70 5.89 4.38 -0.69
N THR A 71 6.03 3.17 -0.13
CA THR A 71 5.38 1.95 -0.64
C THR A 71 3.99 1.74 -0.04
N VAL A 72 3.88 1.76 1.28
CA VAL A 72 2.67 1.39 2.02
C VAL A 72 2.29 2.44 3.07
N ALA A 73 1.01 2.49 3.44
CA ALA A 73 0.54 3.24 4.62
C ALA A 73 1.16 2.66 5.91
N SER A 74 1.05 3.41 7.02
CA SER A 74 1.51 2.92 8.32
C SER A 74 0.70 1.68 8.72
N ALA A 75 1.35 0.71 9.37
CA ALA A 75 0.70 -0.52 9.84
C ALA A 75 -0.57 -0.24 10.68
N PRO A 76 -0.54 0.70 11.66
CA PRO A 76 -1.72 0.95 12.49
C PRO A 76 -2.93 1.41 11.67
N LEU A 77 -2.73 2.29 10.68
CA LEU A 77 -3.83 2.79 9.85
C LEU A 77 -4.46 1.66 9.03
N MET A 78 -3.63 0.78 8.45
CA MET A 78 -4.12 -0.35 7.66
C MET A 78 -4.87 -1.36 8.51
N VAL A 79 -4.39 -1.64 9.72
CA VAL A 79 -5.09 -2.49 10.71
C VAL A 79 -6.43 -1.88 11.10
N VAL A 80 -6.45 -0.60 11.50
CA VAL A 80 -7.68 0.11 11.87
C VAL A 80 -8.70 0.06 10.73
N GLN A 81 -8.29 0.35 9.50
CA GLN A 81 -9.19 0.33 8.35
C GLN A 81 -9.76 -1.05 8.05
N GLN A 82 -8.94 -2.11 8.12
CA GLN A 82 -9.43 -3.47 7.90
C GLN A 82 -10.35 -3.95 9.01
N VAL A 83 -9.98 -3.72 10.26
CA VAL A 83 -10.82 -4.12 11.41
C VAL A 83 -12.13 -3.35 11.38
N ALA A 84 -12.10 -2.03 11.16
CA ALA A 84 -13.33 -1.23 11.06
C ALA A 84 -14.24 -1.71 9.91
N ALA A 85 -13.67 -2.01 8.74
CA ALA A 85 -14.44 -2.54 7.62
C ALA A 85 -15.02 -3.94 7.92
N PHE A 86 -14.26 -4.79 8.60
CA PHE A 86 -14.72 -6.12 9.01
C PHE A 86 -15.88 -6.02 9.99
N LEU A 87 -15.73 -5.22 11.05
CA LEU A 87 -16.77 -5.03 12.06
C LEU A 87 -18.05 -4.44 11.43
N LEU A 88 -17.91 -3.52 10.48
CA LEU A 88 -19.04 -2.96 9.76
C LEU A 88 -19.79 -4.00 8.93
N VAL A 89 -19.05 -4.84 8.18
CA VAL A 89 -19.65 -5.92 7.37
C VAL A 89 -20.33 -6.95 8.27
N ASP A 90 -19.65 -7.42 9.31
CA ASP A 90 -20.19 -8.40 10.25
C ASP A 90 -21.45 -7.87 10.97
N LEU A 91 -21.45 -6.59 11.37
CA LEU A 91 -22.62 -5.95 11.96
C LEU A 91 -23.79 -5.88 10.98
N ILE A 92 -23.55 -5.54 9.71
CA ILE A 92 -24.59 -5.53 8.67
C ILE A 92 -25.16 -6.94 8.47
N GLU A 93 -24.30 -7.97 8.37
CA GLU A 93 -24.73 -9.36 8.23
C GLU A 93 -25.61 -9.81 9.41
N ARG A 94 -25.21 -9.48 10.63
CA ARG A 94 -25.98 -9.79 11.85
C ARG A 94 -27.32 -9.05 11.91
N LEU A 95 -27.34 -7.76 11.54
CA LEU A 95 -28.58 -6.98 11.46
C LEU A 95 -29.54 -7.56 10.42
N LEU A 96 -29.04 -7.98 9.26
CA LEU A 96 -29.83 -8.67 8.23
C LEU A 96 -30.34 -10.05 8.69
N ALA A 97 -29.64 -10.69 9.63
CA ALA A 97 -30.06 -11.92 10.29
C ALA A 97 -31.02 -11.68 11.48
N GLY A 98 -31.40 -10.44 11.77
CA GLY A 98 -32.32 -10.08 12.86
C GLY A 98 -31.67 -10.01 14.24
N LEU A 99 -30.34 -10.05 14.34
CA LEU A 99 -29.60 -9.91 15.59
C LEU A 99 -29.35 -8.44 15.93
N THR A 100 -29.37 -8.11 17.23
CA THR A 100 -29.05 -6.75 17.67
C THR A 100 -27.53 -6.53 17.78
N PRO A 101 -27.04 -5.28 17.72
CA PRO A 101 -25.63 -4.99 17.99
C PRO A 101 -25.16 -5.44 19.38
N ALA A 102 -26.06 -5.45 20.37
CA ALA A 102 -25.75 -5.92 21.71
C ALA A 102 -25.49 -7.43 21.75
N ASP A 103 -26.19 -8.21 20.93
CA ASP A 103 -25.98 -9.65 20.81
C ASP A 103 -24.61 -9.95 20.18
N ALA A 104 -24.20 -9.15 19.18
CA ALA A 104 -22.88 -9.26 18.56
C ALA A 104 -21.74 -9.05 19.57
N LEU A 105 -21.86 -8.07 20.47
CA LEU A 105 -20.82 -7.79 21.47
C LEU A 105 -20.72 -8.86 22.56
N ARG A 106 -21.81 -9.58 22.82
CA ARG A 106 -21.88 -10.69 23.79
C ARG A 106 -21.38 -12.01 23.20
N ASP A 107 -21.35 -12.14 21.88
CA ASP A 107 -20.88 -13.32 21.18
C ASP A 107 -19.34 -13.43 21.24
N PRO A 108 -18.77 -14.43 21.93
CA PRO A 108 -17.31 -14.61 21.96
C PRO A 108 -16.69 -14.79 20.57
N TRP A 109 -17.45 -15.30 19.60
CA TRP A 109 -16.95 -15.50 18.23
C TRP A 109 -16.71 -14.20 17.49
N PHE A 110 -17.46 -13.16 17.82
CA PHE A 110 -17.24 -11.81 17.28
C PHE A 110 -15.81 -11.33 17.57
N TRP A 111 -15.36 -11.52 18.82
CA TRP A 111 -14.03 -11.10 19.25
C TRP A 111 -12.91 -11.95 18.65
N TRP A 112 -13.12 -13.26 18.53
CA TRP A 112 -12.18 -14.14 17.82
C TRP A 112 -12.03 -13.76 16.35
N ALA A 113 -13.13 -13.46 15.67
CA ALA A 113 -13.10 -13.03 14.28
C ALA A 113 -12.38 -11.68 14.11
N ALA A 114 -12.63 -10.73 15.03
CA ALA A 114 -11.90 -9.47 15.07
C ALA A 114 -10.38 -9.68 15.28
N ALA A 115 -9.98 -10.58 16.19
CA ALA A 115 -8.58 -10.92 16.42
C ALA A 115 -7.92 -11.55 15.18
N VAL A 116 -8.62 -12.48 14.51
CA VAL A 116 -8.16 -13.06 13.23
C VAL A 116 -8.00 -11.96 12.17
N GLN A 117 -8.93 -11.01 12.10
CA GLN A 117 -8.82 -9.89 11.16
C GLN A 117 -7.60 -9.01 11.44
N VAL A 118 -7.26 -8.76 12.72
CA VAL A 118 -6.03 -8.04 13.09
C VAL A 118 -4.80 -8.79 12.55
N LEU A 119 -4.74 -10.11 12.74
CA LEU A 119 -3.63 -10.93 12.23
C LEU A 119 -3.53 -10.87 10.70
N VAL A 120 -4.66 -10.94 10.00
CA VAL A 120 -4.72 -10.79 8.54
C VAL A 120 -4.23 -9.42 8.09
N ALA A 121 -4.64 -8.35 8.78
CA ALA A 121 -4.22 -7.00 8.46
C ALA A 121 -2.71 -6.81 8.61
N VAL A 122 -2.14 -7.33 9.70
CA VAL A 122 -0.69 -7.33 9.93
C VAL A 122 0.03 -8.16 8.86
N GLY A 123 -0.47 -9.36 8.56
CA GLY A 123 0.10 -10.23 7.52
C GLY A 123 0.13 -9.56 6.15
N LEU A 124 -0.98 -8.95 5.72
CA LEU A 124 -1.05 -8.22 4.45
C LEU A 124 -0.10 -7.02 4.44
N TRP A 125 0.02 -6.30 5.55
CA TRP A 125 0.98 -5.21 5.65
C TRP A 125 2.42 -5.70 5.48
N LEU A 126 2.79 -6.82 6.11
CA LEU A 126 4.11 -7.44 5.95
C LEU A 126 4.38 -7.86 4.51
N VAL A 127 3.38 -8.46 3.85
CA VAL A 127 3.46 -8.88 2.45
C VAL A 127 3.69 -7.68 1.52
N LEU A 128 2.92 -6.60 1.66
CA LEU A 128 3.10 -5.38 0.86
C LEU A 128 4.44 -4.69 1.13
N ARG A 129 4.87 -4.64 2.39
CA ARG A 129 6.17 -4.11 2.78
C ARG A 129 7.31 -4.92 2.15
N SER A 130 7.17 -6.24 2.12
CA SER A 130 8.13 -7.17 1.52
C SER A 130 8.19 -7.00 0.00
N ALA A 131 7.05 -6.86 -0.67
CA ALA A 131 6.99 -6.54 -2.10
C ALA A 131 7.71 -5.23 -2.43
N GLY A 132 7.48 -4.19 -1.62
CA GLY A 132 8.19 -2.91 -1.74
C GLY A 132 9.70 -3.01 -1.49
N ALA A 133 10.12 -3.83 -0.53
CA ALA A 133 11.53 -4.11 -0.27
C ALA A 133 12.19 -4.87 -1.42
N LEU A 134 11.49 -5.85 -1.99
CA LEU A 134 11.95 -6.61 -3.15
C LEU A 134 12.13 -5.68 -4.36
N GLY A 135 11.18 -4.79 -4.63
CA GLY A 135 11.30 -3.78 -5.69
C GLY A 135 12.54 -2.90 -5.55
N ARG A 136 12.88 -2.47 -4.32
CA ARG A 136 14.13 -1.72 -4.05
C ARG A 136 15.37 -2.54 -4.35
N ARG A 137 15.40 -3.81 -3.92
CA ARG A 137 16.53 -4.72 -4.18
C ARG A 137 16.74 -4.95 -5.68
N VAL A 138 15.66 -5.14 -6.44
CA VAL A 138 15.71 -5.29 -7.90
C VAL A 138 16.29 -4.03 -8.54
N ALA A 139 15.77 -2.85 -8.21
CA ALA A 139 16.27 -1.59 -8.77
C ALA A 139 17.75 -1.32 -8.43
N ALA A 140 18.19 -1.68 -7.22
CA ALA A 140 19.60 -1.57 -6.83
C ALA A 140 20.51 -2.48 -7.68
N ARG A 141 20.06 -3.69 -8.03
CA ARG A 141 20.79 -4.58 -8.93
C ARG A 141 20.88 -4.02 -10.35
N THR A 142 19.78 -3.47 -10.88
CA THR A 142 19.77 -2.91 -12.24
C THR A 142 20.64 -1.66 -12.39
N ARG A 143 20.79 -0.86 -11.32
CA ARG A 143 21.64 0.34 -11.32
C ARG A 143 23.13 0.04 -11.18
N ARG A 144 23.52 -1.18 -10.82
CA ARG A 144 24.92 -1.63 -10.87
C ARG A 144 25.28 -1.96 -12.32
N VAL A 145 25.29 -0.94 -13.18
CA VAL A 145 26.15 -0.99 -14.36
C VAL A 145 27.56 -0.73 -13.82
N PRO A 146 28.50 -1.67 -13.95
CA PRO A 146 29.89 -1.43 -13.59
C PRO A 146 30.35 -0.16 -14.30
N GLY A 147 30.72 0.85 -13.54
CA GLY A 147 31.22 2.09 -14.11
C GLY A 147 32.40 1.77 -15.01
N ALA A 148 32.38 2.32 -16.23
CA ALA A 148 33.63 2.62 -16.92
C ALA A 148 34.56 3.31 -15.90
N PRO A 149 35.82 2.88 -15.78
CA PRO A 149 36.74 3.41 -14.78
C PRO A 149 36.70 4.93 -14.81
N SER A 150 36.22 5.53 -13.71
CA SER A 150 36.38 6.96 -13.51
C SER A 150 37.87 7.20 -13.45
N ALA A 151 38.43 7.76 -14.52
CA ALA A 151 39.83 8.12 -14.57
C ALA A 151 40.16 8.90 -13.29
N PRO A 152 41.26 8.55 -12.59
CA PRO A 152 41.67 9.29 -11.41
C PRO A 152 41.82 10.75 -11.82
N VAL A 153 41.05 11.64 -11.18
CA VAL A 153 41.30 13.07 -11.25
C VAL A 153 42.61 13.29 -10.50
N LEU A 154 43.72 13.23 -11.24
CA LEU A 154 45.03 13.60 -10.73
C LEU A 154 44.94 15.06 -10.27
N PRO A 155 45.31 15.38 -9.02
CA PRO A 155 45.49 16.77 -8.62
C PRO A 155 46.58 17.35 -9.52
N ALA A 156 46.20 18.30 -10.39
CA ALA A 156 47.16 19.03 -11.20
C ALA A 156 48.07 19.83 -10.27
N ALA A 157 49.24 19.27 -9.97
CA ALA A 157 50.31 19.98 -9.31
C ALA A 157 50.73 21.13 -10.24
N GLY A 158 50.49 22.37 -9.79
CA GLY A 158 51.23 23.53 -10.27
C GLY A 158 50.79 24.15 -11.59
N GLN A 159 49.49 24.34 -11.84
CA GLN A 159 49.07 25.37 -12.80
C GLN A 159 48.45 26.57 -12.06
N VAL A 160 49.25 27.62 -11.94
CA VAL A 160 48.79 28.98 -11.68
C VAL A 160 47.96 29.39 -12.90
N VAL A 161 46.64 29.38 -12.77
CA VAL A 161 45.72 29.88 -13.79
C VAL A 161 45.24 31.27 -13.35
N PRO A 162 45.36 32.31 -14.19
CA PRO A 162 44.92 33.65 -13.84
C PRO A 162 43.39 33.70 -13.71
N ALA A 163 42.93 34.51 -12.77
CA ALA A 163 41.53 34.69 -12.43
C ALA A 163 40.75 35.48 -13.51
N PHE A 164 40.51 34.92 -14.70
CA PHE A 164 39.47 35.41 -15.62
C PHE A 164 39.05 34.29 -16.60
N ALA A 165 38.15 33.42 -16.15
CA ALA A 165 37.33 32.60 -17.04
C ALA A 165 35.94 32.46 -16.41
N VAL A 166 35.15 33.52 -16.52
CA VAL A 166 33.72 33.48 -16.25
C VAL A 166 33.10 32.49 -17.23
N ALA A 167 32.58 31.37 -16.72
CA ALA A 167 31.82 30.42 -17.52
C ALA A 167 30.52 31.10 -18.00
N LEU A 168 30.52 31.59 -19.24
CA LEU A 168 29.38 32.22 -19.93
C LEU A 168 28.23 31.25 -20.27
N SER A 169 28.22 30.05 -19.67
CA SER A 169 27.24 29.00 -19.98
C SER A 169 25.85 29.23 -19.36
N SER A 170 25.64 30.30 -18.58
CA SER A 170 24.41 30.52 -17.79
C SER A 170 23.52 31.67 -18.28
N LEU A 171 23.60 32.07 -19.56
CA LEU A 171 22.77 33.15 -20.13
C LEU A 171 21.82 32.70 -21.25
N SER A 172 21.51 31.40 -21.35
CA SER A 172 20.54 30.91 -22.35
C SER A 172 19.46 30.04 -21.71
N ARG A 173 18.54 30.67 -20.98
CA ARG A 173 17.13 30.25 -20.76
C ARG A 173 16.44 31.13 -19.70
N ARG A 174 16.15 32.38 -20.06
CA ARG A 174 14.98 33.08 -19.51
C ARG A 174 14.18 33.56 -20.71
N GLY A 175 13.02 32.94 -20.92
CA GLY A 175 12.04 33.44 -21.89
C GLY A 175 11.51 34.81 -21.45
N PRO A 176 10.98 35.61 -22.39
CA PRO A 176 10.53 36.96 -22.10
C PRO A 176 9.30 36.95 -21.16
N PRO A 177 9.18 37.94 -20.26
CA PRO A 177 7.98 38.12 -19.45
C PRO A 177 6.82 38.55 -20.34
N SER A 178 5.73 37.79 -20.34
CA SER A 178 4.45 38.18 -20.93
C SER A 178 3.76 39.20 -20.04
N GLY A 179 4.17 40.46 -20.15
CA GLY A 179 3.46 41.60 -19.59
C GLY A 179 2.29 41.97 -20.50
N SER A 180 1.07 41.71 -20.05
CA SER A 180 -0.15 42.26 -20.65
C SER A 180 -0.24 43.74 -20.31
N VAL A 181 -0.05 44.60 -21.32
CA VAL A 181 -0.35 46.04 -21.22
C VAL A 181 -1.86 46.22 -21.31
N GLN A 182 -2.45 46.76 -20.26
CA GLN A 182 -3.85 47.20 -20.22
C GLN A 182 -3.83 48.70 -20.55
N LEU A 183 -4.27 49.06 -21.75
CA LEU A 183 -4.48 50.47 -22.13
C LEU A 183 -5.85 50.92 -21.64
N ALA A 184 -5.87 52.07 -20.98
CA ALA A 184 -7.06 52.85 -20.66
C ALA A 184 -7.38 53.81 -21.82
#